data_AF-A0A4S4NH59-F1
#
_entry.id   AF-A0A4S4NH59-F1
#
_cell.length_a   1.000
_cell.length_b   1.000
_cell.length_c   1.000
_cell.angle_alpha   90.00
_cell.angle_beta   90.00
_cell.angle_gamma   90.00
#
_symmetry.space_group_name_H-M   'P 1'
#
loop_
_entity.id
_entity.type
_entity.pdbx_description
1 polymer ?
#
loop_
_entity_poly.entity_id
_entity_poly.type
_entity_poly.pdbx_seq_one_letter_code
_entity_poly.pdbx_strand_id
1 'polypeptide(L)' 'MAELWAFLFSPAGIAAYAGFWAFKLMAGAWIIRQSLRVLPETARARVEYRLSRLKAMSPRRPSFRRSRQGL' A
#
# COMPACT_ATOMS: atom_id res chain seq x y z
N MET A 1 14.89 -9.60 -30.97
CA MET A 1 13.58 -9.51 -30.28
C MET A 1 13.24 -10.79 -29.52
N ALA A 2 13.39 -11.99 -30.10
CA ALA A 2 13.03 -13.26 -29.44
C ALA A 2 13.79 -13.54 -28.13
N GLU A 3 15.07 -13.21 -28.05
CA GLU A 3 15.88 -13.45 -26.84
C GLU A 3 15.47 -12.58 -25.65
N LEU A 4 15.00 -11.35 -25.90
CA LEU A 4 14.50 -10.46 -24.84
C LEU A 4 13.22 -11.03 -24.22
N TRP A 5 12.33 -11.57 -25.04
CA TRP A 5 11.10 -12.23 -24.59
C TRP A 5 11.41 -13.55 -23.87
N ALA A 6 12.36 -14.34 -24.39
CA ALA A 6 12.80 -15.56 -23.72
C ALA A 6 13.42 -15.29 -22.35
N PHE A 7 14.20 -14.21 -22.22
CA PHE A 7 14.74 -13.77 -20.95
C PHE A 7 13.64 -13.23 -20.01
N LEU A 8 12.71 -12.42 -20.51
CA LEU A 8 11.62 -11.85 -19.70
C LEU A 8 10.68 -12.91 -19.14
N PHE A 9 10.41 -13.99 -19.90
CA PHE A 9 9.61 -15.13 -19.45
C PHE A 9 10.42 -16.20 -18.72
N SER A 10 11.75 -16.07 -18.65
CA SER A 10 12.58 -16.95 -17.83
C SER A 10 12.31 -16.72 -16.33
N PRO A 11 12.52 -17.72 -15.46
CA PRO A 11 12.40 -17.55 -14.01
C PRO A 11 13.26 -16.40 -13.46
N ALA A 12 14.45 -16.19 -14.02
CA ALA A 12 15.35 -15.11 -13.65
C ALA A 12 14.82 -13.73 -14.06
N GLY A 13 14.24 -13.61 -15.27
CA GLY A 13 13.63 -12.37 -15.74
C GLY A 13 12.40 -11.98 -14.94
N ILE A 14 11.54 -12.95 -14.61
CA ILE A 14 10.37 -12.73 -13.75
C ILE A 14 10.81 -12.30 -12.34
N ALA A 15 11.83 -12.95 -11.76
CA ALA A 15 12.36 -12.58 -10.46
C ALA A 15 12.95 -11.16 -10.46
N ALA A 16 13.72 -10.80 -11.50
CA ALA A 16 14.28 -9.46 -11.65
C ALA A 16 13.17 -8.40 -11.82
N TYR A 17 12.14 -8.70 -12.62
CA TYR A 17 11.00 -7.81 -12.83
C TYR A 17 10.18 -7.62 -11.53
N ALA A 18 9.89 -8.72 -10.82
CA ALA A 18 9.22 -8.67 -9.53
C ALA A 18 10.04 -7.91 -8.49
N GLY A 19 11.35 -8.14 -8.44
CA GLY A 19 12.29 -7.43 -7.57
C GLY A 19 12.33 -5.93 -7.85
N PHE A 20 12.39 -5.54 -9.13
CA PHE A 20 12.30 -4.13 -9.54
C PHE A 20 11.01 -3.48 -9.04
N TRP A 21 9.86 -4.15 -9.21
CA TRP A 21 8.58 -3.64 -8.70
C TRP A 21 8.52 -3.57 -7.19
N ALA A 22 8.97 -4.60 -6.49
CA ALA A 22 9.02 -4.63 -5.03
C ALA A 22 9.89 -3.48 -4.48
N PHE A 23 11.07 -3.28 -5.07
CA PHE A 23 11.96 -2.17 -4.72
C PHE A 23 11.32 -0.81 -4.98
N LYS A 24 10.70 -0.63 -6.16
CA LYS A 24 10.00 0.61 -6.52
C LYS A 24 8.86 0.94 -5.54
N LEU A 25 8.08 -0.05 -5.14
CA LEU A 25 6.98 0.12 -4.18
C LEU A 25 7.52 0.42 -2.77
N MET A 26 8.57 -0.28 -2.33
CA MET A 26 9.23 0.01 -1.04
C MET A 26 9.82 1.43 -1.02
N ALA A 27 10.54 1.82 -2.06
CA ALA A 27 11.12 3.15 -2.19
C ALA A 27 10.02 4.22 -2.21
N GLY A 28 8.94 4.00 -2.97
CA GLY A 28 7.78 4.89 -2.99
C GLY A 28 7.12 5.06 -1.62
N ALA A 29 6.88 3.96 -0.91
CA ALA A 29 6.32 3.99 0.45
C ALA A 29 7.26 4.71 1.44
N TRP A 30 8.56 4.48 1.32
CA TRP A 30 9.57 5.14 2.14
C TRP A 30 9.62 6.65 1.89
N ILE A 31 9.59 7.08 0.63
CA ILE A 31 9.53 8.49 0.25
C ILE A 31 8.26 9.13 0.81
N ILE A 32 7.08 8.51 0.66
CA ILE A 32 5.83 9.05 1.22
C ILE A 32 5.96 9.22 2.74
N ARG A 33 6.50 8.22 3.44
CA ARG A 33 6.72 8.28 4.89
C ARG A 33 7.66 9.43 5.26
N GLN A 34 8.71 9.66 4.48
CA GLN A 34 9.66 10.72 4.75
C GLN A 34 9.08 12.10 4.43
N SER A 35 8.36 12.24 3.34
CA SER A 35 7.61 13.46 3.01
C SER A 35 6.62 13.81 4.12
N LEU A 36 5.91 12.84 4.70
CA LEU A 36 5.02 13.07 5.84
C LEU A 36 5.74 13.57 7.10
N ARG A 37 7.01 13.20 7.31
CA ARG A 37 7.81 13.68 8.45
C ARG A 37 8.31 15.11 8.26
N VAL A 38 8.55 15.52 7.02
CA VAL A 38 8.99 16.87 6.65
C VAL A 38 7.80 17.82 6.41
N LEU A 39 6.57 17.29 6.39
CA LEU A 39 5.39 18.06 6.04
C LEU A 39 5.04 19.10 7.13
N PRO A 40 4.83 20.38 6.76
CA PRO A 40 4.36 21.41 7.69
C PRO A 40 2.97 21.06 8.27
N GLU A 41 2.70 21.52 9.50
CA GLU A 41 1.48 21.16 10.27
C GLU A 41 0.17 21.36 9.51
N THR A 42 0.11 22.37 8.63
CA THR A 42 -1.05 22.67 7.77
C THR A 42 -1.35 21.55 6.77
N ALA A 43 -0.30 20.89 6.26
CA ALA A 43 -0.44 19.77 5.33
C ALA A 43 -0.78 18.48 6.07
N ARG A 44 -0.33 18.32 7.32
CA ARG A 44 -0.68 17.19 8.20
C ARG A 44 -2.18 17.15 8.47
N ALA A 45 -2.80 18.30 8.76
CA ALA A 45 -4.27 18.40 8.94
C ALA A 45 -5.04 18.01 7.67
N ARG A 46 -4.54 18.38 6.49
CA ARG A 46 -5.16 18.04 5.20
C ARG A 46 -5.04 16.55 4.86
N VAL A 47 -3.93 15.92 5.25
CA VAL A 47 -3.71 14.47 5.12
C VAL A 47 -4.57 13.69 6.10
N GLU A 48 -4.65 14.13 7.36
CA GLU A 48 -5.52 13.53 8.39
C GLU A 48 -6.98 13.56 7.92
N TYR A 49 -7.45 14.68 7.37
CA TYR A 49 -8.81 14.80 6.84
C TYR A 49 -9.10 13.83 5.68
N ARG A 50 -8.14 13.66 4.75
CA ARG A 50 -8.30 12.72 3.62
C ARG A 50 -8.23 11.26 4.06
N LEU A 51 -7.35 10.92 5.00
CA LEU A 51 -7.27 9.59 5.62
C LEU A 51 -8.54 9.25 6.40
N SER A 52 -9.09 10.22 7.13
CA SER A 52 -10.35 10.10 7.85
C SER A 52 -11.49 9.76 6.91
N ARG A 53 -11.55 10.43 5.75
CA ARG A 53 -12.56 10.18 4.72
C ARG A 53 -12.41 8.79 4.09
N LEU A 54 -11.18 8.37 3.80
CA LEU A 54 -10.91 7.01 3.30
C LEU A 54 -11.27 5.94 4.33
N LYS A 55 -10.98 6.18 5.61
CA LYS A 55 -11.35 5.28 6.72
C LYS A 55 -12.87 5.23 6.93
N ALA A 56 -13.57 6.35 6.77
CA ALA A 56 -15.04 6.40 6.82
C ALA A 56 -15.68 5.67 5.64
N MET A 57 -15.01 5.63 4.48
CA MET A 57 -15.46 4.93 3.29
C MET A 57 -15.05 3.45 3.26
N SER A 58 -14.11 3.04 4.12
CA SER A 58 -13.85 1.62 4.36
C SER A 58 -15.14 0.99 4.91
N PRO A 59 -15.72 -0.02 4.25
CA PRO A 59 -16.87 -0.72 4.78
C PRO A 59 -16.45 -1.25 6.14
N ARG A 60 -17.07 -0.73 7.21
CA ARG A 60 -16.96 -1.33 8.53
C ARG A 60 -17.38 -2.77 8.34
N ARG A 61 -16.42 -3.72 8.40
CA ARG A 61 -16.76 -5.13 8.61
C ARG A 61 -17.65 -5.11 9.86
N PRO A 62 -18.93 -5.48 9.76
CA PRO A 62 -19.77 -5.53 10.93
C PRO A 62 -19.08 -6.53 11.85
N SER A 63 -18.55 -6.05 12.97
CA SER A 63 -18.15 -6.92 14.06
C SER A 63 -19.43 -7.65 14.42
N PHE A 64 -19.53 -8.90 13.98
CA PHE A 64 -20.61 -9.79 14.32
C PHE A 64 -20.48 -10.01 15.83
N ARG A 65 -21.06 -9.08 16.58
CA ARG A 65 -21.12 -9.06 18.04
C ARG A 65 -22.08 -10.19 18.36
N ARG A 66 -21.52 -11.41 18.37
CA ARG A 66 -22.20 -12.63 18.75
C ARG A 66 -22.56 -12.44 20.22
N SER A 67 -23.78 -11.97 20.43
CA SER A 67 -24.46 -11.98 21.70
C SER A 67 -24.41 -13.42 22.22
N ARG A 68 -23.44 -13.71 23.08
CA ARG A 68 -23.56 -14.78 24.07
C ARG A 68 -24.19 -14.12 25.31
N GLN A 69 -25.47 -13.79 25.18
CA GLN A 69 -26.39 -14.03 26.28
C GLN A 69 -26.67 -15.53 26.22
N GLY A 70 -26.17 -16.25 27.21
CA GLY A 70 -26.35 -17.69 27.32
C GLY A 70 -26.15 -18.07 28.78
N LEU A 71 -27.28 -18.00 29.49
CA LEU A 71 -27.71 -18.82 30.64
C LEU A 71 -26.75 -18.93 31.83
#